data_AF-A0A9D6ZAI8-F1
#
_entry.id   AF-A0A9D6ZAI8-F1
#
_cell.length_a   1.000
_cell.length_b   1.000
_cell.length_c   1.000
_cell.angle_alpha   90.00
_cell.angle_beta   90.00
_cell.angle_gamma   90.00
#
_symmetry.space_group_name_H-M   'P 1'
#
loop_
_entity.id
_entity.type
_entity.pdbx_description
1 polymer ?
#
loop_
_entity_poly.entity_id
_entity_poly.type
_entity_poly.pdbx_seq_one_letter_code
_entity_poly.pdbx_strand_id
1 'polypeptide(L)'
;MSIDQQFVEFVIKSLVSKPDKVKVERRIDEKGVLLELTVDPEDLGRVIGKRGATAQSVRTLLRALGTKNDARYNLKIVDNGPNPSRGSDDGGSRSGGGLWGDDKESPVSEEAKEVIKEATEDIAEEPKEENKEDAFSRTRKELADLDDLDL
;
A
#
# COMPACT_ATOMS: atom_id res chain seq x y z
N MET A 1 3.01 0.66 -18.60
CA MET A 1 3.14 0.03 -17.27
C MET A 1 4.40 0.57 -16.62
N SER A 2 4.33 0.92 -15.34
CA SER A 2 5.51 1.31 -14.57
C SER A 2 6.26 0.06 -14.07
N ILE A 3 7.52 0.23 -13.64
CA ILE A 3 8.37 -0.89 -13.21
C ILE A 3 7.81 -1.64 -12.01
N ASP A 4 7.13 -0.94 -11.09
CA ASP A 4 6.43 -1.49 -9.95
C ASP A 4 5.24 -2.37 -10.35
N GLN A 5 4.45 -1.95 -11.33
CA GLN A 5 3.35 -2.76 -11.85
C GLN A 5 3.88 -4.03 -12.52
N GLN A 6 4.91 -3.90 -13.37
CA GLN A 6 5.52 -5.04 -14.07
C GLN A 6 6.09 -6.06 -13.08
N PHE A 7 6.74 -5.57 -12.02
CA PHE A 7 7.28 -6.42 -10.97
C PHE A 7 6.19 -7.23 -10.26
N VAL A 8 5.13 -6.57 -9.79
CA VAL A 8 4.01 -7.27 -9.13
C VAL A 8 3.35 -8.26 -10.09
N GLU A 9 3.07 -7.83 -11.31
CA GLU A 9 2.44 -8.69 -12.31
C GLU A 9 3.29 -9.92 -12.62
N PHE A 10 4.60 -9.76 -12.79
CA PHE A 10 5.53 -10.86 -13.02
C PHE A 10 5.56 -11.87 -11.86
N VAL A 11 5.72 -11.37 -10.63
CA VAL A 11 5.75 -12.22 -9.43
C VAL A 11 4.43 -12.96 -9.27
N ILE A 12 3.29 -12.29 -9.42
CA ILE A 12 1.98 -12.91 -9.23
C ILE A 12 1.69 -13.93 -10.34
N LYS A 13 1.97 -13.61 -11.60
CA LYS A 13 1.80 -14.54 -12.73
C LYS A 13 2.59 -15.84 -12.55
N SER A 14 3.74 -15.78 -11.87
CA SER A 14 4.54 -16.98 -11.56
C SER A 14 3.93 -17.86 -10.46
N LEU A 15 3.06 -17.31 -9.62
CA LEU A 15 2.45 -18.00 -8.49
C LEU A 15 1.08 -18.58 -8.84
N VAL A 16 0.29 -17.88 -9.64
CA VAL A 16 -1.09 -18.24 -9.94
C VAL A 16 -1.21 -19.30 -11.04
N SER A 17 -2.36 -19.98 -11.09
CA SER A 17 -2.65 -20.96 -12.13
C SER A 17 -3.24 -20.29 -13.39
N LYS A 18 -3.96 -19.17 -13.22
CA LYS A 18 -4.56 -18.40 -14.31
C LYS A 18 -3.90 -17.02 -14.44
N PRO A 19 -2.75 -16.90 -15.13
CA PRO A 19 -2.05 -15.62 -15.30
C PRO A 19 -2.87 -14.57 -16.07
N ASP A 20 -3.83 -15.00 -16.89
CA ASP A 20 -4.68 -14.12 -17.72
C ASP A 20 -5.72 -13.34 -16.90
N LYS A 21 -6.00 -13.79 -15.68
CA LYS A 21 -6.98 -13.17 -14.78
C LYS A 21 -6.34 -12.19 -13.78
N VAL A 22 -5.03 -11.97 -13.88
CA VAL A 22 -4.29 -11.03 -13.03
C VAL A 22 -4.41 -9.63 -13.60
N LYS A 23 -4.91 -8.69 -12.79
CA LYS A 23 -4.94 -7.26 -13.14
C LYS A 23 -4.31 -6.44 -12.02
N VAL A 24 -3.45 -5.49 -12.39
CA VAL A 24 -2.79 -4.58 -11.45
C VAL A 24 -3.15 -3.15 -11.83
N GLU A 25 -3.82 -2.44 -10.93
CA GLU A 25 -4.09 -1.00 -11.06
C GLU A 25 -3.12 -0.21 -10.18
N ARG A 26 -2.67 0.94 -10.70
CA ARG A 26 -1.81 1.87 -9.95
C ARG A 26 -2.52 3.19 -9.81
N ARG A 27 -2.60 3.68 -8.58
CA ARG A 27 -3.10 5.01 -8.22
C ARG A 27 -2.04 5.74 -7.41
N ILE A 28 -1.90 7.03 -7.65
CA ILE A 28 -0.98 7.89 -6.89
C ILE A 28 -1.88 8.75 -5.99
N ASP A 29 -1.64 8.66 -4.69
CA ASP A 29 -2.32 9.44 -3.67
C ASP A 29 -1.28 10.30 -2.92
N GLU A 30 -1.72 11.24 -2.09
CA GLU A 30 -0.85 12.06 -1.23
C GLU A 30 0.05 11.24 -0.32
N LYS A 31 -0.38 10.02 0.04
CA LYS A 31 0.34 9.11 0.94
C LYS A 31 1.29 8.14 0.22
N GLY A 32 1.37 8.21 -1.11
CA GLY A 32 2.25 7.37 -1.93
C GLY A 32 1.53 6.66 -3.09
N VAL A 33 2.01 5.47 -3.45
CA VAL A 33 1.50 4.69 -4.58
C VAL A 33 0.67 3.53 -4.09
N LEU A 34 -0.62 3.52 -4.43
CA LEU A 34 -1.53 2.40 -4.20
C LEU A 34 -1.50 1.45 -5.40
N LEU A 35 -1.16 0.20 -5.14
CA LEU A 35 -1.24 -0.90 -6.09
C LEU A 35 -2.41 -1.80 -5.70
N GLU A 36 -3.42 -1.87 -6.56
CA GLU A 36 -4.56 -2.76 -6.40
C GLU A 36 -4.38 -3.99 -7.29
N LEU A 37 -4.25 -5.15 -6.66
CA LEU A 37 -4.11 -6.44 -7.32
C LEU A 37 -5.47 -7.15 -7.31
N THR A 38 -6.01 -7.42 -8.49
CA THR A 38 -7.18 -8.26 -8.69
C THR A 38 -6.77 -9.59 -9.29
N VAL A 39 -7.22 -10.69 -8.70
CA VAL A 39 -6.93 -12.06 -9.17
C VAL A 39 -8.20 -12.92 -9.11
N ASP A 40 -8.14 -14.10 -9.71
CA ASP A 40 -9.20 -15.10 -9.63
C ASP A 40 -9.36 -15.62 -8.18
N PRO A 41 -10.58 -15.88 -7.69
CA PRO A 41 -10.80 -16.33 -6.32
C PRO A 41 -10.14 -17.68 -6.01
N GLU A 42 -9.94 -18.55 -7.02
CA GLU A 42 -9.20 -19.81 -6.86
C GLU A 42 -7.70 -19.59 -6.58
N ASP A 43 -7.15 -18.47 -7.05
CA ASP A 43 -5.73 -18.13 -6.92
C ASP A 43 -5.44 -17.24 -5.70
N LEU A 44 -6.46 -16.57 -5.13
CA LEU A 44 -6.34 -15.72 -3.93
C LEU A 44 -5.64 -16.43 -2.76
N GLY A 45 -6.04 -17.67 -2.48
CA GLY A 45 -5.47 -18.45 -1.37
C GLY A 45 -3.97 -18.67 -1.53
N ARG A 46 -3.49 -18.83 -2.78
CA ARG A 46 -2.06 -19.00 -3.07
C ARG A 46 -1.30 -17.68 -3.01
N VAL A 47 -1.90 -16.59 -3.50
CA VAL A 47 -1.32 -15.24 -3.47
C VAL A 47 -1.16 -14.71 -2.04
N ILE A 48 -2.17 -14.94 -1.18
CA ILE A 48 -2.10 -14.58 0.23
C ILE A 48 -1.11 -15.51 0.95
N GLY A 49 -1.22 -16.83 0.70
CA GLY A 49 -0.41 -17.84 1.34
C GLY A 49 -0.81 -18.10 2.80
N LYS A 50 -0.19 -19.10 3.44
CA LYS A 50 -0.47 -19.45 4.85
C LYS A 50 -0.15 -18.27 5.76
N ARG A 51 -1.15 -17.80 6.52
CA ARG A 51 -1.04 -16.60 7.39
C ARG A 51 -0.63 -15.31 6.66
N GLY A 52 -0.84 -15.21 5.35
CA GLY A 52 -0.43 -14.03 4.60
C GLY A 52 1.07 -13.95 4.28
N ALA A 53 1.84 -15.02 4.48
CA ALA A 53 3.30 -15.00 4.31
C ALA A 53 3.75 -14.57 2.89
N THR A 54 3.05 -15.04 1.86
CA THR A 54 3.38 -14.70 0.46
C THR A 54 3.10 -13.22 0.20
N ALA A 55 1.91 -12.74 0.55
CA ALA A 55 1.54 -11.33 0.39
C ALA A 55 2.46 -10.40 1.19
N GLN A 56 2.86 -10.79 2.40
CA GLN A 56 3.80 -10.04 3.22
C GLN A 56 5.19 -9.95 2.57
N SER A 57 5.66 -11.05 1.98
CA SER A 57 6.94 -11.08 1.27
C SER A 57 6.94 -10.14 0.07
N VAL A 58 5.85 -10.13 -0.72
CA VAL A 58 5.68 -9.19 -1.83
C VAL A 58 5.69 -7.74 -1.35
N ARG A 59 5.02 -7.44 -0.23
CA ARG A 59 5.06 -6.09 0.37
C ARG A 59 6.47 -5.67 0.79
N THR A 60 7.25 -6.58 1.37
CA THR A 60 8.64 -6.30 1.73
C THR A 60 9.48 -5.98 0.49
N LEU A 61 9.28 -6.72 -0.61
CA LEU A 61 9.97 -6.44 -1.88
C LEU A 61 9.57 -5.07 -2.46
N LEU A 62 8.28 -4.73 -2.39
CA LEU A 62 7.79 -3.40 -2.79
C LEU A 62 8.38 -2.27 -1.93
N ARG A 63 8.58 -2.50 -0.64
CA ARG A 63 9.27 -1.52 0.23
C ARG A 63 10.71 -1.29 -0.21
N ALA A 64 11.43 -2.35 -0.53
CA ALA A 64 12.80 -2.24 -1.02
C ALA A 64 12.89 -1.49 -2.37
N LEU A 65 11.92 -1.72 -3.28
CA LEU A 65 11.79 -0.94 -4.52
C LEU A 65 11.43 0.53 -4.24
N GLY A 66 10.57 0.78 -3.25
CA GLY A 66 10.16 2.10 -2.79
C GLY A 66 11.31 2.95 -2.26
N THR A 67 12.21 2.36 -1.48
CA THR A 67 13.40 3.05 -0.95
C THR A 67 14.28 3.64 -2.05
N LYS A 68 14.33 3.00 -3.24
CA LYS A 68 15.12 3.51 -4.37
C LYS A 68 14.45 4.67 -5.11
N ASN A 69 13.12 4.70 -5.10
CA ASN A 69 12.31 5.65 -5.85
C ASN A 69 11.69 6.75 -4.97
N ASP A 70 12.09 6.81 -3.70
CA ASP A 70 11.51 7.65 -2.63
C ASP A 70 9.96 7.60 -2.57
N ALA A 71 9.41 6.42 -2.87
CA ALA A 71 7.97 6.22 -3.01
C ALA A 71 7.46 5.18 -2.01
N ARG A 72 6.41 5.53 -1.28
CA ARG A 72 5.74 4.61 -0.35
C ARG A 72 4.71 3.77 -1.11
N TYR A 73 5.00 2.48 -1.28
CA TYR A 73 4.08 1.55 -1.93
C TYR A 73 3.11 0.89 -0.95
N ASN A 74 1.83 0.84 -1.32
CA ASN A 74 0.79 0.15 -0.57
C ASN A 74 0.10 -0.88 -1.48
N LEU A 75 0.16 -2.16 -1.08
CA LEU A 75 -0.44 -3.26 -1.86
C LEU A 75 -1.77 -3.70 -1.23
N LYS A 76 -2.85 -3.54 -2.01
CA LYS A 76 -4.20 -4.00 -1.68
C LYS A 76 -4.57 -5.14 -2.62
N ILE A 77 -4.96 -6.27 -2.04
CA ILE A 77 -5.44 -7.43 -2.78
C ILE A 77 -6.97 -7.36 -2.73
N VAL A 78 -7.61 -7.28 -3.89
CA VAL A 78 -9.07 -7.21 -4.01
C VAL A 78 -9.61 -8.63 -4.10
N ASP A 79 -10.50 -8.96 -3.18
CA ASP A 79 -11.24 -10.23 -3.18
C ASP A 79 -12.60 -10.01 -3.85
N ASN A 80 -12.83 -10.70 -4.98
CA ASN A 80 -14.10 -10.71 -5.70
C ASN A 80 -14.89 -12.01 -5.45
N GLY A 81 -14.52 -12.79 -4.44
CA GLY A 81 -15.22 -14.00 -4.06
C GLY A 81 -16.63 -13.70 -3.53
N PRO A 82 -17.56 -14.68 -3.63
CA PRO A 82 -18.86 -14.55 -3.00
C PRO A 82 -18.66 -14.45 -1.49
N ASN A 83 -18.99 -13.30 -0.91
CA ASN A 83 -18.98 -13.08 0.53
C ASN A 83 -19.97 -14.10 1.14
N PRO A 84 -19.51 -15.12 1.90
CA PRO A 84 -20.44 -15.97 2.60
C PRO A 84 -21.05 -15.07 3.66
N SER A 85 -22.30 -14.64 3.42
CA SER A 85 -23.13 -13.95 4.39
C SER A 85 -22.92 -14.64 5.73
N ARG A 86 -22.23 -13.96 6.65
CA ARG A 86 -22.15 -14.39 8.04
C ARG A 86 -23.59 -14.56 8.47
N GLY A 87 -23.96 -15.81 8.76
CA GLY A 87 -25.29 -16.15 9.22
C GLY A 87 -25.64 -15.23 10.36
N SER A 88 -26.80 -14.60 10.25
CA SER A 88 -27.48 -13.97 11.36
C SER A 88 -27.78 -15.08 12.37
N ASP A 89 -26.91 -15.29 13.35
CA ASP A 89 -27.22 -16.04 14.57
C ASP A 89 -28.19 -15.18 15.39
N ASP A 90 -29.44 -15.13 14.93
CA ASP A 90 -30.63 -14.78 15.69
C ASP A 90 -30.95 -16.00 16.57
N GLY A 91 -30.58 -15.92 17.84
CA GLY A 91 -30.51 -17.11 18.69
C GLY A 91 -30.58 -16.82 20.19
N GLY A 92 -31.67 -16.20 20.64
CA GLY A 92 -32.31 -16.59 21.90
C GLY A 92 -31.87 -15.89 23.18
N SER A 93 -32.69 -14.94 23.61
CA SER A 93 -32.86 -14.51 25.00
C SER A 93 -32.87 -15.69 25.99
N ARG A 94 -31.95 -15.69 26.97
CA ARG A 94 -32.20 -16.29 28.28
C ARG A 94 -31.61 -15.45 29.40
N SER A 95 -32.53 -14.86 30.15
CA SER A 95 -32.43 -14.40 31.52
C SER A 95 -31.66 -15.35 32.44
N GLY A 96 -30.83 -14.81 33.33
CA GLY A 96 -30.31 -15.54 34.49
C GLY A 96 -29.15 -14.84 35.16
N GLY A 97 -29.43 -14.06 36.21
CA GLY A 97 -28.44 -13.28 36.96
C GLY A 97 -27.43 -14.13 37.75
N GLY A 98 -26.36 -13.47 38.17
CA GLY A 98 -25.29 -14.09 38.95
C GLY A 98 -24.13 -13.14 39.28
N LEU A 99 -24.46 -12.16 40.11
CA LEU A 99 -23.63 -11.35 41.01
C LEU A 99 -22.24 -11.93 41.39
N TRP A 100 -21.13 -11.30 40.98
CA TRP A 100 -19.87 -11.26 41.74
C TRP A 100 -19.22 -9.88 41.51
N GLY A 101 -19.31 -9.01 42.52
CA GLY A 101 -18.43 -7.86 42.63
C GLY A 101 -17.09 -8.29 43.23
N ASP A 102 -16.02 -7.60 42.85
CA ASP A 102 -15.13 -6.91 43.79
C ASP A 102 -14.21 -5.99 42.97
N ASP A 103 -14.23 -4.73 43.39
CA ASP A 103 -13.21 -3.69 43.34
C ASP A 103 -11.92 -3.96 42.54
N LYS A 104 -11.61 -3.06 41.61
CA LYS A 104 -10.61 -2.00 41.85
C LYS A 104 -10.43 -1.13 40.60
N GLU A 105 -10.81 0.14 40.75
CA GLU A 105 -10.17 1.23 40.03
C GLU A 105 -8.69 1.29 40.41
N SER A 106 -7.83 1.45 39.42
CA SER A 106 -6.52 2.08 39.61
C SER A 106 -6.22 2.92 38.37
N PRO A 107 -5.92 4.22 38.55
CA PRO A 107 -5.73 5.16 37.46
C PRO A 107 -4.31 5.06 36.94
N VAL A 108 -4.11 5.19 35.63
CA VAL A 108 -2.78 5.50 35.08
C VAL A 108 -2.90 6.43 33.88
N SER A 109 -2.71 7.71 34.23
CA SER A 109 -1.86 8.73 33.60
C SER A 109 -2.03 9.01 32.10
N GLU A 110 -2.50 10.23 31.84
CA GLU A 110 -2.64 10.93 30.55
C GLU A 110 -1.32 11.25 29.82
N GLU A 111 -0.18 10.65 30.18
CA GLU A 111 1.14 11.04 29.65
C GLU A 111 1.51 10.41 28.29
N ALA A 112 0.66 9.57 27.69
CA ALA A 112 0.98 8.91 26.40
C ALA A 112 0.50 9.69 25.16
N LYS A 113 -0.13 10.85 25.31
CA LYS A 113 -0.69 11.61 24.17
C LYS A 113 0.25 12.65 23.57
N GLU A 114 1.32 13.02 24.25
CA GLU A 114 2.13 14.19 23.86
C GLU A 114 3.31 13.86 22.94
N VAL A 115 3.85 12.63 22.97
CA VAL A 115 5.02 12.24 22.16
C VAL A 115 4.72 12.14 20.66
N ILE A 116 3.44 12.02 20.25
CA ILE A 116 3.06 11.92 18.84
C ILE A 116 3.01 13.30 18.16
N LYS A 117 2.97 14.40 18.92
CA LYS A 117 2.76 15.75 18.36
C LYS A 117 4.06 16.43 17.92
N GLU A 118 5.19 16.10 18.55
CA GLU A 118 6.46 16.79 18.31
C GLU A 118 7.18 16.33 17.03
N ALA A 119 6.89 15.13 16.51
CA ALA A 119 7.51 14.64 15.27
C ALA A 119 6.84 15.15 13.98
N THR A 120 5.76 15.93 14.08
CA THR A 120 4.94 16.35 12.94
C THR A 120 5.12 17.80 12.51
N GLU A 121 5.88 18.62 13.25
CA GLU A 121 6.04 20.05 12.94
C GLU A 121 7.34 20.44 12.21
N ASP A 122 8.32 19.54 12.07
CA ASP A 122 9.64 19.87 11.49
C ASP A 122 9.91 19.32 10.07
N ILE A 123 8.92 18.74 9.38
CA ILE A 123 9.12 18.27 7.99
C ILE A 123 8.25 19.06 7.01
N ALA A 124 8.85 20.18 6.62
CA ALA A 124 8.94 20.68 5.25
C ALA A 124 7.67 21.32 4.64
N GLU A 125 7.73 22.65 4.65
CA GLU A 125 7.28 23.57 3.61
C GLU A 125 7.01 22.91 2.24
N GLU A 126 5.80 23.13 1.72
CA GLU A 126 5.46 22.86 0.33
C GLU A 126 6.19 23.86 -0.61
N PRO A 127 6.98 23.41 -1.60
CA PRO A 127 7.24 24.25 -2.75
C PRO A 127 6.13 24.06 -3.78
N LYS A 128 5.58 25.21 -4.19
CA LYS A 128 4.49 25.39 -5.14
C LYS A 128 4.79 24.76 -6.50
N GLU A 129 3.74 24.25 -7.14
CA GLU A 129 3.74 23.83 -8.55
C GLU A 129 4.13 25.01 -9.46
N GLU A 130 5.27 24.88 -10.15
CA GLU A 130 5.60 25.69 -11.33
C GLU A 130 5.98 24.78 -12.52
N ASN A 131 5.18 24.91 -13.58
CA ASN A 131 5.42 24.65 -15.01
C ASN A 131 6.30 23.46 -15.43
N LYS A 132 5.63 22.39 -15.91
CA LYS A 132 6.24 21.25 -16.61
C LYS A 132 6.68 21.53 -18.06
N GLU A 133 6.67 22.78 -18.53
CA GLU A 133 6.99 23.09 -19.94
C GLU A 133 8.45 23.53 -20.17
N ASP A 134 9.20 23.88 -19.10
CA ASP A 134 10.56 24.43 -19.24
C ASP A 134 11.71 23.40 -19.18
N ALA A 135 11.42 22.14 -18.82
CA ALA A 135 12.45 21.10 -18.66
C ALA A 135 12.92 20.48 -20.00
N PHE A 136 12.08 20.55 -21.05
CA PHE A 136 12.40 19.98 -22.37
C PHE A 136 13.13 20.95 -23.30
N SER A 137 13.11 22.26 -23.01
CA SER A 137 13.73 23.28 -23.86
C SER A 137 15.22 23.50 -23.54
N ARG A 138 15.66 23.19 -22.31
CA ARG A 138 17.10 23.28 -21.92
C ARG A 138 17.93 22.12 -22.48
N THR A 139 17.37 20.91 -22.46
CA THR A 139 18.06 19.69 -22.94
C THR A 139 18.30 19.68 -24.44
N ARG A 140 17.56 20.48 -25.22
CA ARG A 140 17.80 20.64 -26.66
C ARG A 140 18.83 21.72 -27.01
N LYS A 141 19.11 22.64 -26.08
CA LYS A 141 20.06 23.73 -26.30
C LYS A 141 21.49 23.30 -25.93
N GLU A 142 21.66 22.52 -24.87
CA GLU A 142 22.96 21.95 -24.49
C GLU A 142 23.52 20.96 -25.53
N LEU A 143 22.65 20.32 -26.33
CA LEU A 143 23.08 19.40 -27.39
C LEU A 143 23.56 20.12 -28.66
N ALA A 144 23.17 21.39 -28.84
CA ALA A 144 23.60 22.20 -30.00
C ALA A 144 24.97 22.84 -29.77
N ASP A 145 25.36 23.09 -28.51
CA ASP A 145 26.65 23.67 -28.15
C ASP A 145 27.81 22.64 -28.16
N LEU A 146 27.50 21.34 -28.28
CA LEU A 146 28.48 20.25 -28.35
C LEU A 146 28.91 19.86 -29.78
N ASP A 147 28.18 20.30 -30.81
CA ASP A 147 28.54 20.04 -32.22
C ASP A 147 29.52 21.09 -32.79
N ASP A 148 29.85 22.14 -32.02
CA ASP A 148 30.82 23.19 -32.43
C ASP A 148 32.23 22.99 -31.83
N LEU A 149 32.50 21.83 -31.21
CA LEU A 149 33.83 21.41 -30.75
C LEU A 149 34.37 20.25 -31.59
N ASP A 150 34.43 20.46 -32.90
CA ASP A 150 35.36 19.75 -33.78
C ASP A 150 35.77 20.69 -34.92
N LEU A 151 36.85 21.48 -34.68
CA LEU A 151 37.93 21.82 -35.62
C LEU A 151 39.03 22.64 -34.92
#